data_AF-A0A227J6D3-F1
#
_entry.id   AF-A0A227J6D3-F1
#
_cell.length_a   1.000
_cell.length_b   1.000
_cell.length_c   1.000
_cell.angle_alpha   90.00
_cell.angle_beta   90.00
_cell.angle_gamma   90.00
#
_symmetry.space_group_name_H-M   'P 1'
#
loop_
_entity.id
_entity.type
_entity.pdbx_description
1 polymer ?
#
loop_
_entity_poly.entity_id
_entity_poly.type
_entity_poly.pdbx_seq_one_letter_code
_entity_poly.pdbx_strand_id
1 'polypeptide(L)'
;MTNRKFSLNLIVLAMSSGYAAHALAAEQAQQLASQNAADEQLVVVGSVMPKSISDIPGTVWFVGQEEIAQQYRAGKTLGDILSATIPSLDVGTGGRTNYGQNLRGRAMLVMI
;
A
#
# COMPACT_ATOMS: atom_id res chain seq x y z
N MET A 1 66.70 -9.77 26.28
CA MET A 1 65.45 -10.51 26.03
C MET A 1 64.37 -9.49 25.66
N THR A 2 64.02 -9.34 24.38
CA THR A 2 63.01 -8.35 23.96
C THR A 2 62.10 -9.00 22.93
N ASN A 3 60.90 -9.38 23.37
CA ASN A 3 59.89 -10.09 22.57
C ASN A 3 58.98 -9.09 21.85
N ARG A 4 58.94 -9.15 20.50
CA ARG A 4 58.13 -8.28 19.64
C ARG A 4 56.72 -8.89 19.47
N LYS A 5 55.74 -8.40 20.24
CA LYS A 5 54.32 -8.80 20.15
C LYS A 5 53.53 -7.78 19.31
N PHE A 6 53.50 -7.90 17.98
CA PHE A 6 52.79 -6.93 17.10
C PHE A 6 51.91 -7.53 15.99
N SER A 7 51.53 -8.82 16.05
CA SER A 7 50.82 -9.45 14.91
C SER A 7 49.31 -9.71 15.12
N LEU A 8 48.79 -9.80 16.35
CA LEU A 8 47.42 -10.29 16.57
C LEU A 8 46.31 -9.24 16.46
N ASN A 9 46.56 -7.96 16.78
CA ASN A 9 45.51 -6.93 16.74
C ASN A 9 45.14 -6.47 15.31
N LEU A 10 46.03 -6.66 14.34
CA LEU A 10 45.83 -6.19 12.96
C LEU A 10 44.86 -7.10 12.17
N ILE A 11 44.87 -8.41 12.45
CA ILE A 11 44.04 -9.40 11.73
C ILE A 11 42.57 -9.32 12.17
N VAL A 12 42.31 -8.99 13.45
CA VAL A 12 40.95 -8.87 14.00
C VAL A 12 40.19 -7.66 13.42
N LEU A 13 40.90 -6.56 13.12
CA LEU A 13 40.28 -5.36 12.54
C LEU A 13 39.82 -5.59 11.08
N ALA A 14 40.58 -6.35 10.29
CA ALA A 14 40.25 -6.63 8.88
C ALA A 14 39.04 -7.58 8.71
N MET A 15 38.76 -8.44 9.69
CA MET A 15 37.59 -9.34 9.65
C MET A 15 36.28 -8.58 9.92
N SER A 16 36.30 -7.49 10.68
CA SER A 16 35.08 -6.70 10.98
C SER A 16 34.54 -5.88 9.79
N SER A 17 35.40 -5.45 8.85
CA SER A 17 34.98 -4.67 7.67
C SER A 17 34.27 -5.50 6.60
N GLY A 18 34.48 -6.83 6.57
CA GLY A 18 33.81 -7.71 5.61
C GLY A 18 32.31 -7.85 5.89
N TYR A 19 31.91 -7.89 7.16
CA TYR A 19 30.49 -8.03 7.55
C TYR A 19 29.68 -6.74 7.30
N ALA A 20 30.29 -5.57 7.44
CA ALA A 20 29.61 -4.29 7.19
C ALA A 20 29.28 -4.06 5.69
N ALA A 21 30.16 -4.52 4.78
CA ALA A 21 29.92 -4.39 3.34
C ALA A 21 28.75 -5.26 2.85
N HIS A 22 28.56 -6.45 3.43
CA HIS A 22 27.45 -7.34 3.10
C HIS A 22 26.09 -6.82 3.63
N ALA A 23 26.07 -6.13 4.77
CA ALA A 23 24.84 -5.57 5.33
C ALA A 23 24.26 -4.44 4.45
N LEU A 24 25.12 -3.56 3.93
CA LEU A 24 24.69 -2.46 3.05
C LEU A 24 24.19 -2.95 1.68
N ALA A 25 24.81 -3.99 1.12
CA ALA A 25 24.37 -4.59 -0.14
C ALA A 25 23.01 -5.32 0.00
N ALA A 26 22.76 -5.95 1.15
CA ALA A 26 21.47 -6.59 1.43
C ALA A 26 20.34 -5.57 1.61
N GLU A 27 20.63 -4.41 2.23
CA GLU A 27 19.65 -3.33 2.40
C GLU A 27 19.26 -2.68 1.07
N GLN A 28 20.23 -2.47 0.17
CA GLN A 28 19.97 -1.96 -1.18
C GLN A 28 19.17 -2.94 -2.05
N ALA A 29 19.46 -4.24 -1.98
CA ALA A 29 18.70 -5.27 -2.68
C ALA A 29 17.25 -5.37 -2.18
N GLN A 30 17.04 -5.23 -0.86
CA GLN A 30 15.71 -5.22 -0.25
C GLN A 30 14.90 -3.96 -0.66
N GLN A 31 15.55 -2.79 -0.77
CA GLN A 31 14.90 -1.57 -1.24
C GLN A 31 14.50 -1.65 -2.72
N LEU A 32 15.34 -2.22 -3.58
CA LEU A 32 15.02 -2.44 -5.01
C LEU A 32 13.89 -3.47 -5.18
N ALA A 33 13.87 -4.53 -4.39
CA ALA A 33 12.79 -5.52 -4.40
C ALA A 33 11.46 -4.93 -3.89
N SER A 34 11.52 -4.06 -2.86
CA SER A 34 10.35 -3.36 -2.32
C SER A 34 9.77 -2.34 -3.30
N GLN A 35 10.62 -1.69 -4.11
CA GLN A 35 10.16 -0.74 -5.13
C GLN A 35 9.44 -1.42 -6.31
N ASN A 36 9.84 -2.64 -6.70
CA ASN A 36 9.16 -3.37 -7.78
C ASN A 36 7.80 -3.96 -7.35
N ALA A 37 7.63 -4.28 -6.07
CA ALA A 37 6.36 -4.79 -5.56
C ALA A 37 5.30 -3.69 -5.30
N ALA A 38 5.72 -2.42 -5.27
CA ALA A 38 4.86 -1.28 -4.97
C ALA A 38 4.14 -0.69 -6.19
N ASP A 39 4.49 -1.11 -7.41
CA ASP A 39 4.19 -0.31 -8.61
C ASP A 39 2.98 -0.80 -9.44
N GLU A 40 2.41 -1.97 -9.15
CA GLU A 40 1.26 -2.47 -9.92
C GLU A 40 0.10 -2.93 -9.04
N GLN A 41 -0.79 -1.98 -8.74
CA GLN A 41 -2.01 -2.27 -8.03
C GLN A 41 -3.07 -2.91 -8.94
N LEU A 42 -3.26 -4.22 -8.77
CA LEU A 42 -4.27 -4.99 -9.48
C LEU A 42 -5.64 -4.88 -8.79
N VAL A 43 -6.68 -4.59 -9.56
CA VAL A 43 -8.07 -4.49 -9.08
C VAL A 43 -9.01 -5.35 -9.93
N VAL A 44 -10.16 -5.69 -9.35
CA VAL A 44 -11.22 -6.45 -10.02
C VAL A 44 -12.50 -5.59 -10.02
N VAL A 45 -12.97 -5.21 -11.21
CA VAL A 45 -14.17 -4.38 -11.38
C VAL A 45 -15.12 -5.07 -12.36
N GLY A 46 -16.19 -5.69 -11.84
CA GLY A 46 -17.24 -6.31 -12.66
C GLY A 46 -16.77 -7.44 -13.59
N SER A 47 -15.57 -7.97 -13.37
CA SER A 47 -14.95 -9.05 -14.15
C SER A 47 -14.38 -10.10 -13.19
N VAL A 48 -13.98 -11.26 -13.71
CA VAL A 48 -13.35 -12.34 -12.93
C VAL A 48 -11.82 -12.23 -12.93
N MET A 49 -11.24 -11.51 -13.91
CA MET A 49 -9.80 -11.41 -14.08
C MET A 49 -9.27 -10.09 -13.50
N PRO A 50 -8.23 -10.12 -12.62
CA PRO A 50 -7.56 -8.92 -12.14
C PRO A 50 -6.89 -8.13 -13.26
N LYS A 51 -6.93 -6.80 -13.18
CA LYS A 51 -6.28 -5.87 -14.12
C LYS A 51 -5.69 -4.68 -13.38
N SER A 52 -4.62 -4.09 -13.91
CA SER A 52 -4.14 -2.79 -13.44
C SER A 52 -5.20 -1.72 -13.70
N ILE A 53 -5.32 -0.73 -12.80
CA ILE A 53 -6.29 0.37 -12.94
C ILE A 53 -6.07 1.11 -14.27
N SER A 54 -4.80 1.28 -14.66
CA SER A 54 -4.40 1.95 -15.91
C SER A 54 -4.89 1.25 -17.18
N ASP A 55 -5.15 -0.06 -17.10
CA ASP A 55 -5.57 -0.88 -18.25
C ASP A 55 -7.10 -1.01 -18.38
N ILE A 56 -7.85 -0.50 -17.40
CA ILE A 56 -9.32 -0.58 -17.41
C ILE A 56 -9.88 0.62 -18.19
N PRO A 57 -10.59 0.40 -19.31
CA PRO A 57 -11.25 1.49 -20.00
C PRO A 57 -12.42 2.02 -19.15
N GLY A 58 -12.28 3.24 -18.62
CA GLY A 58 -13.34 3.91 -17.88
C GLY A 58 -12.83 4.72 -16.68
N THR A 59 -13.76 5.26 -15.90
CA THR A 59 -13.42 5.93 -14.63
C THR A 59 -13.52 4.92 -13.49
N VAL A 60 -12.38 4.57 -12.90
CA VAL A 60 -12.30 3.68 -11.74
C VAL A 60 -11.70 4.46 -10.58
N TRP A 61 -12.36 4.39 -9.43
CA TRP A 61 -11.85 4.93 -8.18
C TRP A 61 -11.52 3.77 -7.25
N PHE A 62 -10.28 3.73 -6.79
CA PHE A 62 -9.88 2.79 -5.75
C PHE A 62 -9.90 3.51 -4.40
N VAL A 63 -10.59 2.93 -3.42
CA VAL A 63 -10.62 3.42 -2.05
C VAL A 63 -9.98 2.36 -1.16
N GLY A 64 -8.88 2.73 -0.49
CA GLY A 64 -8.09 1.80 0.30
C GLY A 64 -8.78 1.39 1.60
N GLN A 65 -8.54 0.15 2.03
CA GLN A 65 -9.08 -0.34 3.31
C GLN A 65 -8.56 0.48 4.50
N GLU A 66 -7.31 0.92 4.49
CA GLU A 66 -6.73 1.72 5.57
C GLU A 66 -7.46 3.07 5.72
N GLU A 67 -7.69 3.75 4.59
CA GLU A 67 -8.43 5.01 4.53
C GLU A 67 -9.85 4.85 5.08
N ILE A 68 -10.56 3.81 4.62
CA ILE A 68 -11.91 3.49 5.13
C ILE A 68 -11.87 3.22 6.63
N ALA A 69 -10.93 2.39 7.09
CA ALA A 69 -10.82 2.03 8.50
C ALA A 69 -10.51 3.25 9.39
N GLN A 70 -9.69 4.19 8.91
CA GLN A 70 -9.39 5.42 9.63
C GLN A 70 -10.63 6.31 9.79
N GLN A 71 -11.37 6.52 8.69
CA GLN A 71 -12.59 7.34 8.74
C GLN A 71 -13.72 6.66 9.51
N TYR A 72 -13.81 5.33 9.42
CA TYR A 72 -14.77 4.54 10.19
C TYR A 72 -14.50 4.62 11.70
N ARG A 73 -13.22 4.58 12.11
CA ARG A 73 -12.82 4.80 13.52
C ARG A 73 -13.20 6.21 14.01
N ALA A 74 -13.29 7.19 13.12
CA ALA A 74 -13.79 8.53 13.42
C ALA A 74 -15.33 8.60 13.51
N GLY A 75 -16.04 7.48 13.39
CA GLY A 75 -17.49 7.39 13.54
C GLY A 75 -18.30 7.68 12.28
N LYS A 76 -17.66 7.81 11.11
CA LYS A 76 -18.35 8.03 9.84
C LYS A 76 -18.99 6.74 9.32
N THR A 77 -20.15 6.85 8.68
CA THR A 77 -20.79 5.72 8.00
C THR A 77 -20.05 5.42 6.68
N LEU A 78 -20.15 4.19 6.18
CA LEU A 78 -19.53 3.82 4.90
C LEU A 78 -20.02 4.71 3.75
N GLY A 79 -21.32 5.03 3.72
CA GLY A 79 -21.90 5.93 2.73
C GLY A 79 -21.20 7.30 2.73
N ASP A 80 -21.04 7.92 3.90
CA ASP A 80 -20.38 9.23 4.04
C ASP A 80 -18.90 9.20 3.66
N ILE A 81 -18.21 8.11 3.98
CA ILE A 81 -16.81 7.89 3.59
C ILE A 81 -16.70 7.87 2.07
N LEU A 82 -17.53 7.04 1.41
CA LEU A 82 -17.50 6.90 -0.04
C LEU A 82 -17.92 8.20 -0.75
N SER A 83 -18.92 8.93 -0.24
CA SER A 83 -19.37 10.20 -0.84
C SER A 83 -18.30 11.29 -0.81
N ALA A 84 -17.41 11.25 0.18
CA ALA A 84 -16.30 12.19 0.28
C ALA A 84 -15.18 11.87 -0.73
N THR A 85 -14.94 10.58 -1.01
CA THR A 85 -13.83 10.12 -1.86
C THR A 85 -14.24 9.94 -3.33
N ILE A 86 -15.48 9.54 -3.61
CA ILE A 86 -15.96 9.22 -4.96
C ILE A 86 -16.74 10.40 -5.55
N PRO A 87 -16.28 11.00 -6.65
CA PRO A 87 -16.98 12.11 -7.27
C PRO A 87 -18.32 11.66 -7.85
N SER A 88 -19.32 12.53 -7.75
CA SER A 88 -20.68 12.31 -8.24
C SER A 88 -21.42 11.16 -7.54
N LEU A 89 -20.95 10.71 -6.38
CA LEU A 89 -21.71 9.88 -5.44
C LEU A 89 -22.44 10.81 -4.45
N ASP A 90 -23.75 10.64 -4.32
CA ASP A 90 -24.56 11.41 -3.37
C ASP A 90 -24.12 11.14 -1.92
N VAL A 91 -24.38 12.08 -1.02
CA VAL A 91 -24.10 11.93 0.42
C VAL A 91 -24.81 10.70 1.02
N GLY A 92 -24.17 10.07 2.01
CA GLY A 92 -24.77 8.99 2.75
C GLY A 92 -26.08 9.43 3.43
N THR A 93 -27.08 8.56 3.44
CA THR A 93 -28.40 8.86 4.03
C THR A 93 -28.44 8.66 5.55
N GLY A 94 -27.29 8.43 6.19
CA GLY A 94 -27.16 8.12 7.63
C GLY A 94 -27.67 6.72 8.03
N GLY A 95 -28.29 5.99 7.09
CA GLY A 95 -28.75 4.62 7.29
C GLY A 95 -27.63 3.58 7.15
N ARG A 96 -27.96 2.33 7.46
CA ARG A 96 -27.07 1.17 7.26
C ARG A 96 -27.17 0.57 5.86
N THR A 97 -27.92 1.22 4.97
CA THR A 97 -28.22 0.76 3.61
C THR A 97 -27.86 1.86 2.61
N ASN A 98 -27.60 1.47 1.37
CA ASN A 98 -27.34 2.41 0.27
C ASN A 98 -28.66 2.96 -0.33
N TYR A 99 -29.78 2.85 0.39
CA TYR A 99 -31.08 3.27 -0.12
C TYR A 99 -31.11 4.80 -0.26
N GLY A 100 -31.51 5.27 -1.44
CA GLY A 100 -31.59 6.69 -1.76
C GLY A 100 -30.25 7.34 -2.14
N GLN A 101 -29.14 6.59 -2.12
CA GLN A 101 -27.83 7.09 -2.54
C GLN A 101 -27.63 6.82 -4.03
N ASN A 102 -27.38 7.88 -4.82
CA ASN A 102 -27.18 7.78 -6.26
C ASN A 102 -25.71 7.96 -6.64
N LEU A 103 -25.31 7.32 -7.74
CA LEU A 103 -24.05 7.56 -8.43
C LEU A 103 -24.35 8.13 -9.81
N ARG A 104 -23.92 9.36 -10.08
CA ARG A 104 -24.19 10.09 -11.33
C ARG A 104 -25.70 10.19 -11.62
N GLY A 105 -26.49 10.51 -10.60
CA GLY A 105 -27.94 10.77 -10.70
C GLY A 105 -28.83 9.53 -10.84
N ARG A 106 -28.30 8.32 -10.61
CA ARG A 106 -29.07 7.06 -10.64
C ARG A 106 -28.70 6.12 -9.51
N ALA A 107 -29.57 5.16 -9.21
CA ALA A 107 -29.29 4.10 -8.25
C ALA A 107 -28.00 3.34 -8.61
N MET A 108 -27.14 3.11 -7.62
CA MET A 108 -25.88 2.40 -7.81
C MET A 108 -26.08 0.87 -7.81
N LEU A 109 -25.23 0.15 -8.54
CA LEU A 109 -25.12 -1.31 -8.43
C LEU A 109 -24.06 -1.66 -7.40
N VAL A 110 -24.40 -2.53 -6.46
CA VAL A 110 -23.47 -3.05 -5.46
C VAL A 110 -23.22 -4.52 -5.75
N MET A 111 -21.94 -4.88 -5.88
CA MET A 111 -21.47 -6.26 -6.03
C MET A 111 -20.60 -6.57 -4.83
N ILE A 112 -20.94 -7.64 -4.10
CA ILE A 112 -20.22 -8.14 -2.92
C ILE A 112 -19.70 -9.55 -3.17
#